data_AF-W5P8R5-F1
#
_entry.id   AF-W5P8R5-F1
#
_cell.length_a   1.000
_cell.length_b   1.000
_cell.length_c   1.000
_cell.angle_alpha   90.00
_cell.angle_beta   90.00
_cell.angle_gamma   90.00
#
_symmetry.space_group_name_H-M   'P 1'
#
loop_
_entity.id
_entity.type
_entity.pdbx_description
1 polymer ?
#
loop_
_entity_poly.entity_id
_entity_poly.type
_entity_poly.pdbx_seq_one_letter_code
_entity_poly.pdbx_strand_id
1 'polypeptide(L)'
;MAAKGSLLRLLWQRGMTRAAPGSCRHLYTSSWRADCNRASLTRVHRQTYARLYPILLVKQDGSTIHIRYPEPRRMLKMPLDLDSLSPEERRARFRKREGQLKEKEEEPELGDDFDVEQYKQFWSKK
;
A
#
# COMPACT_ATOMS: atom_id res chain seq x y z
N MET A 1 -21.52 4.99 -68.13
CA MET A 1 -21.16 3.57 -68.33
C MET A 1 -20.69 3.00 -67.01
N ALA A 2 -21.35 1.95 -66.53
CA ALA A 2 -21.08 1.32 -65.24
C ALA A 2 -19.86 0.38 -65.34
N ALA A 3 -18.87 0.58 -64.48
CA ALA A 3 -17.81 -0.40 -64.26
C ALA A 3 -18.08 -1.11 -62.93
N LYS A 4 -18.50 -2.37 -63.07
CA LYS A 4 -18.80 -3.32 -62.00
C LYS A 4 -17.49 -3.78 -61.34
N GLY A 5 -17.49 -3.76 -60.00
CA GLY A 5 -17.02 -4.85 -59.15
C GLY A 5 -15.53 -5.20 -59.11
N SER A 6 -14.97 -5.26 -57.90
CA SER A 6 -14.19 -6.43 -57.45
C SER A 6 -14.06 -6.41 -55.93
N LEU A 7 -14.98 -7.13 -55.26
CA LEU A 7 -14.91 -7.51 -53.85
C LEU A 7 -13.93 -8.69 -53.71
N LEU A 8 -12.63 -8.43 -53.81
CA LEU A 8 -11.60 -9.47 -53.65
C LEU A 8 -10.43 -8.97 -52.80
N ARG A 9 -10.70 -8.67 -51.53
CA ARG A 9 -9.66 -8.53 -50.48
C ARG A 9 -10.03 -9.24 -49.18
N LEU A 10 -10.82 -10.32 -49.27
CA LEU A 10 -11.14 -11.19 -48.14
C LEU A 10 -10.84 -12.64 -48.48
N LEU A 11 -9.60 -12.97 -48.81
CA LEU A 11 -9.10 -14.35 -48.77
C LEU A 11 -7.60 -14.31 -48.95
N TRP A 12 -6.88 -14.53 -47.85
CA TRP A 12 -5.45 -14.81 -47.65
C TRP A 12 -5.18 -14.23 -46.25
N GLN A 13 -5.22 -14.99 -45.16
CA GLN A 13 -4.27 -16.05 -44.84
C GLN A 13 -4.96 -17.09 -43.94
N ARG A 14 -5.54 -18.12 -44.55
CA ARG A 14 -5.84 -19.39 -43.88
C ARG A 14 -4.84 -20.39 -44.42
N GLY A 15 -3.82 -20.71 -43.64
CA GLY A 15 -2.86 -21.73 -44.02
C GLY A 15 -1.51 -21.51 -43.36
N MET A 16 -1.33 -22.10 -42.18
CA MET A 16 -0.17 -22.92 -41.82
C MET A 16 -0.33 -23.41 -40.38
N THR A 17 -1.25 -24.35 -40.20
CA THR A 17 -1.19 -25.30 -39.08
C THR A 17 -0.05 -26.27 -39.41
N ARG A 18 1.18 -25.97 -38.99
CA ARG A 18 2.28 -26.94 -39.00
C ARG A 18 2.48 -27.44 -37.58
N ALA A 19 2.24 -28.74 -37.44
CA ALA A 19 2.49 -29.52 -36.24
C ALA A 19 3.94 -29.32 -35.77
N ALA A 20 4.11 -28.85 -34.53
CA ALA A 20 5.35 -29.01 -33.79
C ALA A 20 5.27 -30.34 -33.02
N PRO A 21 6.34 -31.15 -32.99
CA PRO A 21 6.36 -32.41 -32.26
C PRO A 21 6.19 -32.16 -30.77
N GLY A 22 5.41 -33.02 -30.13
CA GLY A 22 5.06 -32.92 -28.72
C GLY A 22 6.29 -33.02 -27.83
N SER A 23 6.75 -31.87 -27.33
CA SER A 23 7.41 -31.84 -26.04
C SER A 23 6.36 -32.24 -25.02
N CYS A 24 6.43 -33.50 -24.60
CA CYS A 24 5.67 -34.05 -23.49
C CYS A 24 6.11 -33.31 -22.22
N ARG A 25 5.54 -32.11 -22.01
CA ARG A 25 5.60 -31.43 -20.72
C ARG A 25 4.85 -32.37 -19.79
N HIS A 26 5.59 -33.14 -19.00
CA HIS A 26 5.04 -33.80 -17.83
C HIS A 26 4.39 -32.70 -16.98
N LEU A 27 3.09 -32.52 -17.18
CA LEU A 27 2.25 -31.77 -16.27
C LEU A 27 2.27 -32.61 -15.01
N TYR A 28 3.12 -32.22 -14.06
CA TYR A 28 3.02 -32.71 -12.70
C TYR A 28 1.63 -32.27 -12.22
N THR A 29 0.63 -33.15 -12.38
CA THR A 29 -0.68 -32.98 -11.77
C THR A 29 -0.44 -33.13 -10.29
N SER A 30 -0.13 -32.00 -9.63
CA SER A 30 -0.11 -31.95 -8.18
C SER A 30 -1.45 -32.48 -7.68
N SER A 31 -1.42 -33.28 -6.60
CA SER A 31 -2.63 -33.62 -5.87
C SER A 31 -3.43 -32.34 -5.57
N TRP A 32 -4.76 -32.44 -5.46
CA TRP A 32 -5.66 -31.31 -5.19
C TRP A 32 -5.24 -30.58 -3.91
N ARG A 33 -4.29 -29.66 -4.05
CA ARG A 33 -3.75 -28.80 -3.02
C ARG A 33 -4.35 -27.42 -3.26
N ALA A 34 -4.84 -26.82 -2.19
CA ALA A 34 -5.37 -25.47 -2.22
C ALA A 34 -4.21 -24.46 -2.32
N ASP A 35 -3.58 -24.39 -3.48
CA ASP A 35 -2.47 -23.47 -3.73
C ASP A 35 -3.01 -22.06 -4.01
N CYS A 36 -2.46 -21.06 -3.34
CA CYS A 36 -2.80 -19.64 -3.52
C CYS A 36 -2.53 -19.13 -4.95
N ASN A 37 -1.67 -19.82 -5.71
CA ASN A 37 -1.32 -19.45 -7.08
C ASN A 37 -2.30 -19.97 -8.15
N ARG A 38 -3.25 -20.85 -7.78
CA ARG A 38 -4.14 -21.51 -8.75
C ARG A 38 -4.95 -20.52 -9.61
N ALA A 39 -5.34 -19.38 -9.03
CA ALA A 39 -6.13 -18.35 -9.70
C ALA A 39 -5.51 -16.94 -9.60
N SER A 40 -4.22 -16.83 -9.29
CA SER A 40 -3.56 -15.53 -9.10
C SER A 40 -3.24 -14.82 -10.43
N LEU A 41 -2.92 -15.57 -11.48
CA LEU A 41 -2.57 -15.06 -12.80
C LEU A 41 -3.83 -14.79 -13.65
N THR A 42 -4.30 -13.54 -13.67
CA THR A 42 -5.55 -13.16 -14.35
C THR A 42 -5.40 -11.86 -15.16
N ARG A 43 -6.41 -11.49 -15.95
CA ARG A 43 -6.52 -10.19 -16.65
C ARG A 43 -7.92 -9.60 -16.51
N VAL A 44 -8.10 -8.34 -16.89
CA VAL A 44 -9.45 -7.72 -16.92
C VAL A 44 -10.19 -8.25 -18.15
N HIS A 45 -11.35 -8.89 -17.95
CA HIS A 45 -12.17 -9.48 -19.01
C HIS A 45 -13.28 -8.52 -19.49
N ARG A 46 -12.90 -7.27 -19.82
CA ARG A 46 -13.80 -6.27 -20.41
C ARG A 46 -13.23 -5.81 -21.76
N GLN A 47 -14.08 -5.44 -22.71
CA GLN A 47 -13.66 -4.98 -24.04
C GLN A 47 -12.93 -3.63 -23.96
N THR A 48 -13.48 -2.68 -23.20
CA THR A 48 -12.91 -1.36 -22.96
C THR A 48 -12.70 -1.17 -21.45
N TYR A 49 -11.46 -0.89 -21.03
CA TYR A 49 -11.12 -0.62 -19.64
C TYR A 49 -9.94 0.34 -19.54
N ALA A 50 -9.92 1.17 -18.49
CA ALA A 50 -8.78 2.03 -18.18
C ALA A 50 -7.59 1.21 -17.66
N ARG A 51 -6.38 1.71 -17.86
CA ARG A 51 -5.17 1.05 -17.35
C ARG A 51 -5.21 1.00 -15.81
N LEU A 52 -4.97 -0.18 -15.26
CA LEU A 52 -4.83 -0.39 -13.82
C LEU A 52 -3.41 -0.84 -13.50
N TYR A 53 -2.88 -0.37 -12.39
CA TYR A 53 -1.54 -0.68 -11.92
C TYR A 53 -1.59 -1.62 -10.72
N PRO A 54 -0.69 -2.62 -10.62
CA PRO A 54 -0.58 -3.45 -9.43
C PRO A 54 0.07 -2.66 -8.29
N ILE A 55 -0.56 -2.64 -7.13
CA ILE A 55 -0.14 -1.87 -5.95
C ILE A 55 -0.29 -2.74 -4.70
N LEU A 56 0.56 -2.47 -3.70
CA LEU A 56 0.47 -3.09 -2.38
C LEU A 56 -0.56 -2.36 -1.49
N LEU A 57 -1.67 -3.02 -1.17
CA LEU A 57 -2.58 -2.59 -0.11
C LEU A 57 -2.12 -3.17 1.23
N VAL A 58 -1.78 -2.28 2.16
CA VAL A 58 -1.47 -2.61 3.56
C VAL A 58 -2.76 -2.48 4.37
N LYS A 59 -3.21 -3.58 4.98
CA LYS A 59 -4.37 -3.61 5.88
C LYS A 59 -4.03 -3.06 7.26
N GLN A 60 -5.05 -2.91 8.11
CA GLN A 60 -4.91 -2.46 9.51
C GLN A 60 -4.00 -3.40 10.32
N ASP A 61 -4.07 -4.71 10.06
CA ASP A 61 -3.24 -5.74 10.70
C ASP A 61 -1.78 -5.75 10.20
N GLY A 62 -1.44 -4.88 9.25
CA GLY A 62 -0.13 -4.87 8.58
C GLY A 62 0.04 -5.91 7.48
N SER A 63 -0.95 -6.81 7.29
CA SER A 63 -0.96 -7.75 6.16
C SER A 63 -1.03 -7.03 4.81
N THR A 64 -0.44 -7.63 3.77
CA THR A 64 -0.29 -6.99 2.46
C THR A 64 -0.91 -7.83 1.34
N ILE A 65 -1.59 -7.14 0.41
CA ILE A 65 -2.24 -7.78 -0.74
C ILE A 65 -1.99 -6.94 -1.99
N HIS A 66 -1.75 -7.61 -3.13
CA HIS A 66 -1.65 -6.94 -4.42
C HIS A 66 -3.04 -6.69 -5.02
N ILE A 67 -3.34 -5.43 -5.32
CA ILE A 67 -4.61 -5.01 -5.93
C ILE A 67 -4.31 -4.16 -7.17
N ARG A 68 -5.25 -4.15 -8.13
CA ARG A 68 -5.22 -3.29 -9.30
C ARG A 68 -5.92 -1.96 -9.01
N TYR A 69 -5.21 -0.84 -9.17
CA TYR A 69 -5.72 0.50 -8.87
C TYR A 69 -5.51 1.46 -10.06
N PRO A 70 -6.36 2.49 -10.25
CA PRO A 70 -6.25 3.40 -11.40
C PRO A 70 -4.98 4.25 -11.42
N GLU A 71 -4.56 4.75 -10.25
CA GLU A 71 -3.37 5.61 -10.15
C GLU A 71 -2.12 4.77 -9.88
N PRO A 72 -0.97 5.07 -10.50
CA PRO A 72 0.27 4.31 -10.31
C PRO A 72 0.98 4.65 -8.99
N ARG A 73 0.36 4.33 -7.84
CA ARG A 73 0.98 4.45 -6.51
C ARG A 73 1.81 3.19 -6.18
N ARG A 74 2.78 3.29 -5.28
CA ARG A 74 3.56 2.12 -4.83
C ARG A 74 2.85 1.31 -3.74
N MET A 75 2.20 2.00 -2.80
CA MET A 75 1.47 1.38 -1.70
C MET A 75 0.27 2.24 -1.27
N LEU A 76 -0.75 1.58 -0.72
CA LEU A 76 -1.88 2.20 -0.05
C LEU A 76 -1.95 1.65 1.37
N LYS A 77 -2.10 2.54 2.36
CA LYS A 77 -2.27 2.14 3.77
C LYS A 77 -3.72 2.32 4.16
N MET A 78 -4.35 1.25 4.61
CA MET A 78 -5.70 1.29 5.14
C MET A 78 -5.65 1.96 6.53
N PRO A 79 -6.41 3.04 6.75
CA PRO A 79 -6.48 3.65 8.07
C PRO A 79 -7.18 2.68 9.03
N LEU A 80 -6.86 2.84 10.31
CA LEU A 80 -7.60 2.18 11.37
C LEU A 80 -8.95 2.88 11.56
N ASP A 81 -10.02 2.09 11.64
CA ASP A 81 -11.35 2.61 11.92
C ASP A 81 -11.47 2.96 13.42
N LEU A 82 -11.98 4.16 13.71
CA LEU A 82 -12.14 4.64 15.09
C LEU A 82 -13.42 4.12 15.72
N ASP A 83 -14.45 3.86 14.92
CA ASP A 83 -15.76 3.46 15.39
C ASP A 83 -15.79 2.02 15.90
N SER A 84 -14.95 1.16 15.32
CA SER A 84 -14.77 -0.23 15.76
C SER A 84 -13.98 -0.39 17.06
N LEU A 85 -13.28 0.65 17.52
CA LEU A 85 -12.46 0.58 18.75
C LEU A 85 -13.30 0.67 20.02
N SER A 86 -12.80 0.04 21.08
CA SER A 86 -13.31 0.27 22.44
C SER A 86 -13.12 1.74 22.84
N PRO A 87 -14.01 2.30 23.69
CA PRO A 87 -13.91 3.70 24.11
C PRO A 87 -12.61 3.99 24.89
N GLU A 88 -12.06 2.98 25.57
CA GLU A 88 -10.81 3.08 26.32
C GLU A 88 -9.60 3.20 25.39
N GLU A 89 -9.48 2.30 24.40
CA GLU A 89 -8.42 2.37 23.39
C GLU A 89 -8.48 3.65 22.58
N ARG A 90 -9.69 4.10 22.26
CA ARG A 90 -9.91 5.36 21.57
C ARG A 90 -9.36 6.55 22.38
N ARG A 91 -9.68 6.62 23.68
CA ARG A 91 -9.14 7.64 24.60
C ARG A 91 -7.62 7.56 24.72
N ALA A 92 -7.05 6.36 24.84
CA ALA A 92 -5.60 6.16 24.93
C ALA A 92 -4.88 6.68 23.66
N ARG A 93 -5.46 6.45 22.47
CA ARG A 93 -4.92 6.98 21.22
C ARG A 93 -5.01 8.50 21.14
N PHE A 94 -6.11 9.11 21.58
CA PHE A 94 -6.23 10.57 21.65
C PHE A 94 -5.15 11.18 22.56
N ARG A 95 -4.96 10.62 23.77
CA ARG A 95 -3.88 11.05 24.67
C ARG A 95 -2.49 10.91 24.05
N LYS A 96 -2.22 9.82 23.34
CA LYS A 96 -0.95 9.61 22.62
C LYS A 96 -0.73 10.67 21.54
N ARG A 97 -1.80 11.05 20.82
CA ARG A 97 -1.74 12.10 19.80
C ARG A 97 -1.50 13.48 20.42
N GLU A 98 -2.22 13.81 21.50
CA GLU A 98 -2.03 15.06 22.23
C GLU A 98 -0.62 15.17 22.83
N GLY A 99 -0.10 14.08 23.40
CA GLY A 99 1.27 14.04 23.93
C GLY A 99 2.36 14.20 22.86
N GLN A 100 2.07 13.89 21.60
CA GLN A 100 2.99 14.19 20.47
C GLN A 100 2.86 15.63 19.98
N LEU A 101 1.67 16.23 20.13
CA LEU A 101 1.40 17.60 19.69
C LEU A 101 1.92 18.63 20.70
N LYS A 102 1.87 18.32 22.00
CA LYS A 102 2.46 19.16 23.03
C LYS A 102 3.96 19.22 22.80
N GLU A 103 4.44 20.37 22.34
CA GLU A 103 5.87 20.69 22.42
C GLU A 103 6.31 20.53 23.87
N LYS A 104 7.52 20.02 24.08
CA LYS A 104 8.09 19.97 25.42
C LYS A 104 8.18 21.41 25.88
N GLU A 105 7.25 21.83 26.74
CA GLU A 105 7.43 23.03 27.54
C GLU A 105 8.80 22.86 28.19
N GLU A 106 9.71 23.80 27.90
CA GLU A 106 11.00 23.86 28.57
C GLU A 106 10.70 23.77 30.06
N GLU A 107 11.31 22.77 30.73
CA GLU A 107 11.13 22.63 32.18
C GLU A 107 11.35 24.02 32.76
N PRO A 108 10.40 24.54 33.56
CA PRO A 108 10.57 25.88 34.12
C PRO A 108 11.93 25.86 34.78
N GLU A 109 12.86 26.67 34.26
CA GLU A 109 14.15 26.86 34.90
C GLU A 109 13.80 27.14 36.35
N LEU A 110 14.17 26.23 37.26
CA LEU A 110 13.92 26.42 38.66
C LEU A 110 14.70 27.68 39.01
N GLY A 111 13.97 28.80 39.08
CA GLY A 111 14.55 30.10 39.34
C GLY A 111 15.24 30.01 40.68
N ASP A 112 16.57 29.96 40.64
CA ASP A 112 17.35 30.05 41.86
C ASP A 112 17.22 31.51 42.31
N ASP A 113 16.47 31.75 43.40
CA ASP A 113 16.35 33.06 44.07
C ASP A 113 17.68 33.43 44.78
N PHE A 114 18.81 33.12 44.15
CA PHE A 114 20.13 33.31 44.69
C PHE A 114 20.56 34.77 44.55
N ASP A 115 20.48 35.50 45.67
CA ASP A 115 20.88 36.90 45.74
C ASP A 115 22.31 37.03 46.25
N VAL A 116 23.23 37.37 45.34
CA VAL A 116 24.67 37.49 45.63
C VAL A 116 24.93 38.51 46.75
N GLU A 117 24.09 39.55 46.85
CA GLU A 117 24.24 40.61 47.84
C GLU A 117 24.06 40.10 49.27
N GLN A 118 23.12 39.18 49.48
CA GLN A 118 22.80 38.62 50.80
C GLN A 118 23.91 37.70 51.31
N TYR A 119 24.58 36.98 50.41
CA TYR A 119 25.61 36.01 50.76
C TYR A 119 27.05 36.56 50.80
N LYS A 120 27.28 37.79 50.30
CA LYS A 120 28.59 38.49 50.41
C LYS A 120 29.13 38.54 51.84
N GLN A 121 28.23 38.57 52.83
CA GLN A 121 28.55 38.67 54.26
C GLN A 121 29.38 37.47 54.77
N PHE A 122 29.27 36.31 54.11
CA PHE A 122 29.95 35.09 54.53
C PHE A 122 31.30 34.86 53.83
N TRP A 123 31.70 35.76 52.91
CA TRP A 123 32.95 35.60 52.14
C TRP A 123 34.21 35.95 52.95
N SER A 124 34.11 36.87 53.90
CA SER A 124 35.20 37.18 54.83
C SER A 124 35.03 36.34 56.09
N LYS A 125 35.88 35.31 56.27
CA LYS A 125 36.01 34.62 57.56
C LYS A 125 36.69 35.53 58.57
N LYS A 126 36.02 35.73 59.71
CA LYS A 126 36.61 36.31 60.91
C LYS A 126 37.29 35.24 61.74
#